data_AF-V2XM59-F1
#
_entry.id   AF-V2XM59-F1
#
_cell.length_a   1.000
_cell.length_b   1.000
_cell.length_c   1.000
_cell.angle_alpha   90.00
_cell.angle_beta   90.00
_cell.angle_gamma   90.00
#
_symmetry.space_group_name_H-M   'P 1'
#
loop_
_entity.id
_entity.type
_entity.pdbx_description
1 polymer ?
#
loop_
_entity_poly.entity_id
_entity_poly.type
_entity_poly.pdbx_seq_one_letter_code
_entity_poly.pdbx_strand_id
1 'polypeptide(L)'
;MKKLAILLVAGSLVVSGATAGLSTVKAADTKKPAETKIIDKSMDLKETDKDFFAYPGDIDFKETDKKFFAYPGKSESLKALSEFLKKDTKLTKAEKKSLTKAYENILKAREDIDATYNKMNSIAKKVTNNWAIEGKLDKLVNKHQSLWDKVYEKATDKELAIDDNIEFIKSSKALTDEEKETLIKAEKELDELNKEYEKLYDKVEKATKKLNSKLDSLYKKIEKLTDEAQPLADKLGKKFKEKFGFTEMIPY
;
A
#
# COMPACT_ATOMS: atom_id res chain seq x y z
N MET A 1 -12.64 -7.81 7.51
CA MET A 1 -11.93 -7.58 6.23
C MET A 1 -12.22 -6.17 5.72
N LYS A 2 -11.13 -5.46 5.36
CA LYS A 2 -11.06 -4.26 4.49
C LYS A 2 -11.76 -2.98 4.98
N LYS A 3 -11.25 -2.39 6.06
CA LYS A 3 -11.31 -0.92 6.26
C LYS A 3 -10.05 -0.33 5.62
N LEU A 4 -10.24 0.54 4.62
CA LEU A 4 -9.24 1.41 3.96
C LEU A 4 -7.77 0.94 3.95
N ALA A 5 -7.41 0.15 2.95
CA ALA A 5 -6.00 -0.12 2.61
C ALA A 5 -5.40 0.92 1.62
N ILE A 6 -6.01 2.11 1.47
CA ILE A 6 -5.70 3.05 0.36
C ILE A 6 -5.18 4.43 0.82
N LEU A 7 -4.84 4.56 2.10
CA LEU A 7 -3.98 5.66 2.59
C LEU A 7 -2.73 5.15 3.33
N LEU A 8 -2.49 3.84 3.30
CA LEU A 8 -1.39 3.14 3.97
C LEU A 8 -0.06 3.17 3.21
N VAL A 9 0.14 4.13 2.30
CA VAL A 9 1.44 4.30 1.60
C VAL A 9 2.08 5.66 1.89
N ALA A 10 1.33 6.66 2.37
CA ALA A 10 1.91 7.95 2.81
C ALA A 10 2.05 8.04 4.34
N GLY A 11 1.19 7.37 5.10
CA GLY A 11 1.24 7.34 6.58
C GLY A 11 2.02 6.18 7.19
N SER A 12 2.60 5.29 6.39
CA SER A 12 3.35 4.11 6.87
C SER A 12 4.87 4.31 6.93
N LEU A 13 5.39 5.46 6.52
CA LEU A 13 6.84 5.75 6.57
C LEU A 13 7.26 6.64 7.74
N VAL A 14 6.36 7.36 8.41
CA VAL A 14 6.72 8.21 9.56
C VAL A 14 6.93 7.38 10.85
N VAL A 15 6.64 6.07 10.83
CA VAL A 15 6.82 5.18 12.01
C VAL A 15 7.74 3.98 11.73
N SER A 16 8.19 3.75 10.50
CA SER A 16 9.08 2.62 10.17
C SER A 16 10.58 2.92 10.29
N GLY A 17 10.97 4.08 10.83
CA GLY A 17 12.38 4.45 11.08
C GLY A 17 12.87 4.22 12.51
N ALA A 18 11.98 3.98 13.49
CA ALA A 18 12.37 3.82 14.89
C ALA A 18 11.42 2.94 15.73
N THR A 19 10.53 2.15 15.12
CA THR A 19 9.70 1.16 15.86
C THR A 19 9.78 -0.23 15.27
N ALA A 20 10.94 -0.61 14.74
CA ALA A 20 11.30 -2.01 14.55
C ALA A 20 11.59 -2.70 15.91
N GLY A 21 10.67 -2.57 16.87
CA GLY A 21 10.42 -3.56 17.90
C GLY A 21 9.69 -4.74 17.25
N LEU A 22 10.44 -5.55 16.51
CA LEU A 22 9.99 -6.85 16.02
C LEU A 22 9.77 -7.77 17.23
N SER A 23 8.51 -7.91 17.69
CA SER A 23 7.83 -9.19 17.97
C SER A 23 6.61 -9.02 18.88
N THR A 24 5.60 -9.86 18.63
CA THR A 24 4.32 -10.02 19.36
C THR A 24 3.24 -9.01 18.93
N VAL A 25 2.09 -9.36 18.33
CA VAL A 25 1.14 -10.43 18.64
C VAL A 25 0.27 -10.73 17.39
N LYS A 26 0.44 -11.92 16.79
CA LYS A 26 -0.63 -12.84 16.33
C LYS A 26 -0.03 -14.02 15.56
N ALA A 27 0.60 -14.92 16.32
CA ALA A 27 0.85 -16.29 15.89
C ALA A 27 0.78 -17.21 17.12
N ALA A 28 -0.37 -17.21 17.77
CA ALA A 28 -0.78 -18.33 18.61
C ALA A 28 -2.11 -18.82 18.03
N ASP A 29 -2.17 -20.14 17.84
CA ASP A 29 -3.27 -20.93 17.27
C ASP A 29 -3.34 -21.01 15.73
N THR A 30 -2.43 -21.79 15.15
CA THR A 30 -2.83 -23.03 14.45
C THR A 30 -1.62 -23.96 14.22
N LYS A 31 -1.91 -25.25 14.29
CA LYS A 31 -0.99 -26.37 14.49
C LYS A 31 -0.19 -26.76 13.25
N LYS A 32 1.01 -27.28 13.53
CA LYS A 32 1.96 -28.11 12.76
C LYS A 32 2.95 -27.39 11.81
N PRO A 33 4.27 -27.69 11.94
CA PRO A 33 5.29 -27.17 11.05
C PRO A 33 5.27 -27.95 9.74
N ALA A 34 5.18 -27.24 8.61
CA ALA A 34 5.62 -27.77 7.33
C ALA A 34 7.15 -27.63 7.27
N GLU A 35 7.84 -28.74 7.13
CA GLU A 35 9.28 -28.75 6.81
C GLU A 35 9.48 -28.15 5.42
N THR A 36 10.12 -26.98 5.34
CA THR A 36 10.66 -26.48 4.08
C THR A 36 12.16 -26.23 4.20
N LYS A 37 12.84 -26.84 3.24
CA LYS A 37 14.28 -27.05 3.09
C LYS A 37 15.08 -25.74 2.98
N ILE A 38 16.17 -25.72 3.74
CA ILE A 38 17.54 -25.29 3.39
C ILE A 38 17.65 -23.97 2.59
N ILE A 39 17.99 -22.88 3.29
CA ILE A 39 18.70 -21.74 2.70
C ILE A 39 20.18 -22.12 2.69
N ASP A 40 20.79 -22.16 1.50
CA ASP A 40 22.20 -22.44 1.31
C ASP A 40 23.05 -21.33 1.93
N LYS A 41 24.11 -21.72 2.65
CA LYS A 41 24.96 -20.84 3.46
C LYS A 41 25.91 -19.97 2.61
N SER A 42 25.77 -20.01 1.29
CA SER A 42 26.64 -19.33 0.31
C SER A 42 25.96 -18.20 -0.47
N MET A 43 24.74 -17.79 -0.13
CA MET A 43 24.17 -16.56 -0.71
C MET A 43 24.80 -15.35 -0.01
N ASP A 44 25.80 -14.75 -0.66
CA ASP A 44 26.32 -13.44 -0.25
C ASP A 44 25.28 -12.36 -0.60
N LEU A 45 24.39 -12.06 0.34
CA LEU A 45 23.37 -11.00 0.24
C LEU A 45 23.96 -9.60 0.51
N LYS A 46 25.25 -9.41 0.24
CA LYS A 46 25.88 -8.09 0.29
C LYS A 46 25.56 -7.34 -1.00
N GLU A 47 24.36 -6.79 -1.05
CA GLU A 47 24.05 -5.76 -2.03
C GLU A 47 24.84 -4.50 -1.63
N THR A 48 25.94 -4.24 -2.32
CA THR A 48 26.86 -3.13 -2.01
C THR A 48 26.35 -1.79 -2.52
N ASP A 49 25.27 -1.80 -3.30
CA ASP A 49 24.61 -0.61 -3.79
C ASP A 49 23.68 -0.06 -2.71
N LYS A 50 24.08 1.08 -2.13
CA LYS A 50 23.31 1.79 -1.09
C LYS A 50 21.96 2.28 -1.61
N ASP A 51 21.77 2.31 -2.93
CA ASP A 51 20.56 2.77 -3.58
C ASP A 51 19.61 1.62 -3.98
N PHE A 52 20.02 0.36 -3.80
CA PHE A 52 19.19 -0.80 -4.17
C PHE A 52 17.89 -0.89 -3.36
N PHE A 53 17.95 -0.48 -2.09
CA PHE A 53 16.79 -0.33 -1.21
C PHE A 53 16.49 1.14 -0.87
N ALA A 54 17.14 2.10 -1.53
CA ALA A 54 16.74 3.49 -1.40
C ALA A 54 15.32 3.61 -1.95
N TYR A 55 14.38 3.76 -1.02
CA TYR A 55 13.05 4.24 -1.35
C TYR A 55 13.23 5.56 -2.12
N PRO A 56 12.41 5.86 -3.14
CA PRO A 56 12.61 7.03 -3.97
C PRO A 56 12.37 8.32 -3.17
N GLY A 57 13.34 8.71 -2.35
CA GLY A 57 13.58 10.07 -1.94
C GLY A 57 14.16 10.77 -3.15
N ASP A 58 13.38 11.70 -3.70
CA ASP A 58 13.76 12.57 -4.82
C ASP A 58 14.06 11.92 -6.17
N ILE A 59 13.71 10.65 -6.38
CA ILE A 59 13.48 10.16 -7.75
C ILE A 59 12.10 10.68 -8.14
N ASP A 60 12.08 11.81 -8.84
CA ASP A 60 10.93 12.28 -9.60
C ASP A 60 10.70 11.24 -10.72
N PHE A 61 10.16 10.05 -10.36
CA PHE A 61 9.69 9.03 -11.27
C PHE A 61 8.49 9.63 -12.01
N LYS A 62 8.82 10.49 -12.96
CA LYS A 62 7.96 10.97 -14.01
C LYS A 62 7.91 9.87 -15.03
N GLU A 63 7.12 8.84 -14.71
CA GLU A 63 6.64 7.95 -15.74
C GLU A 63 5.73 8.76 -16.66
N THR A 64 6.34 9.32 -17.69
CA THR A 64 5.66 10.17 -18.67
C THR A 64 4.62 9.37 -19.46
N ASP A 65 4.79 8.05 -19.51
CA ASP A 65 3.77 7.15 -20.01
C ASP A 65 2.72 6.88 -18.93
N LYS A 66 1.62 7.63 -19.01
CA LYS A 66 0.40 7.39 -18.22
C LYS A 66 -0.14 5.95 -18.35
N LYS A 67 0.37 5.16 -19.31
CA LYS A 67 0.00 3.77 -19.54
C LYS A 67 0.99 2.74 -19.00
N PHE A 68 2.13 3.14 -18.43
CA PHE A 68 3.16 2.21 -17.96
C PHE A 68 2.64 1.18 -16.95
N PHE A 69 1.72 1.60 -16.07
CA PHE A 69 0.97 0.72 -15.17
C PHE A 69 -0.51 0.57 -15.55
N ALA A 70 -0.94 1.15 -16.68
CA ALA A 70 -2.35 1.09 -17.05
C ALA A 70 -2.70 -0.29 -17.61
N TYR A 71 -3.78 -0.84 -17.07
CA TYR A 71 -4.48 -1.92 -17.74
C TYR A 71 -4.80 -1.50 -19.18
N PRO A 72 -4.71 -2.43 -20.16
CA PRO A 72 -5.05 -2.13 -21.54
C PRO A 72 -6.42 -1.45 -21.60
N GLY A 73 -6.51 -0.36 -22.36
CA GLY A 73 -7.70 0.50 -22.35
C GLY A 73 -8.96 -0.30 -22.67
N LYS A 74 -10.14 0.16 -22.22
CA LYS A 74 -11.41 -0.57 -22.40
C LYS A 74 -11.60 -1.10 -23.83
N SER A 75 -11.28 -0.29 -24.83
CA SER A 75 -11.34 -0.67 -26.25
C SER A 75 -10.40 -1.83 -26.61
N GLU A 76 -9.13 -1.76 -26.17
CA GLU A 76 -8.13 -2.81 -26.41
C GLU A 76 -8.51 -4.11 -25.69
N SER A 77 -8.97 -4.00 -24.44
CA SER A 77 -9.46 -5.12 -23.64
C SER A 77 -10.65 -5.82 -24.29
N LEU A 78 -11.62 -5.06 -24.81
CA LEU A 78 -12.79 -5.62 -25.51
C LEU A 78 -12.41 -6.23 -26.87
N LYS A 79 -11.46 -5.61 -27.59
CA LYS A 79 -10.93 -6.16 -28.85
C LYS A 79 -10.23 -7.50 -28.60
N ALA A 80 -9.38 -7.57 -27.58
CA ALA A 80 -8.71 -8.81 -27.19
C ALA A 80 -9.70 -9.91 -26.78
N LEU A 81 -10.77 -9.55 -26.07
CA LEU A 81 -11.85 -10.49 -25.73
C LEU A 81 -12.56 -11.00 -26.99
N SER A 82 -12.93 -10.11 -27.90
CA SER A 82 -13.59 -10.47 -29.16
C SER A 82 -12.72 -11.41 -30.01
N GLU A 83 -11.43 -11.12 -30.14
CA GLU A 83 -10.47 -11.97 -30.86
C GLU A 83 -10.31 -13.35 -30.20
N PHE A 84 -10.32 -13.41 -28.87
CA PHE A 84 -10.30 -14.68 -28.14
C PHE A 84 -11.58 -15.49 -28.42
N LEU A 85 -12.75 -14.87 -28.29
CA LEU A 85 -14.05 -15.53 -28.46
C LEU A 85 -14.34 -15.94 -29.91
N LYS A 86 -13.71 -15.30 -30.91
CA LYS A 86 -13.79 -15.75 -32.31
C LYS A 86 -13.16 -17.14 -32.53
N LYS A 87 -12.09 -17.44 -31.80
CA LYS A 87 -11.37 -18.72 -31.89
C LYS A 87 -11.94 -19.79 -30.95
N ASP A 88 -12.81 -19.38 -30.01
CA ASP A 88 -13.46 -20.27 -29.07
C ASP A 88 -14.55 -21.13 -29.73
N THR A 89 -14.55 -22.43 -29.40
CA THR A 89 -15.57 -23.40 -29.79
C THR A 89 -16.40 -23.90 -28.60
N LYS A 90 -16.05 -23.52 -27.37
CA LYS A 90 -16.64 -24.07 -26.14
C LYS A 90 -17.91 -23.35 -25.70
N LEU A 91 -18.06 -22.06 -26.02
CA LEU A 91 -19.23 -21.27 -25.65
C LEU A 91 -20.21 -21.13 -26.82
N THR A 92 -21.50 -21.15 -26.49
CA THR A 92 -22.58 -20.79 -27.41
C THR A 92 -22.56 -19.30 -27.75
N LYS A 93 -23.25 -18.90 -28.82
CA LYS A 93 -23.40 -17.47 -29.20
C LYS A 93 -24.02 -16.64 -28.06
N ALA A 94 -24.99 -17.20 -27.34
CA ALA A 94 -25.65 -16.54 -26.22
C ALA A 94 -24.70 -16.34 -25.03
N GLU A 95 -23.93 -17.37 -24.67
CA GLU A 95 -22.92 -17.30 -23.59
C GLU A 95 -21.81 -16.29 -23.93
N LYS A 96 -21.32 -16.26 -25.17
CA LYS A 96 -20.33 -15.27 -25.62
C LYS A 96 -20.85 -13.83 -25.46
N LYS A 97 -22.11 -13.59 -25.81
CA LYS A 97 -22.78 -12.30 -25.63
C LYS A 97 -22.92 -11.93 -24.15
N SER A 98 -23.30 -12.90 -23.30
CA SER A 98 -23.40 -12.70 -21.84
C SER A 98 -22.04 -12.35 -21.23
N LEU A 99 -21.00 -13.13 -21.51
CA LEU A 99 -19.63 -12.91 -21.03
C LEU A 99 -19.08 -11.55 -21.48
N THR A 100 -19.32 -11.17 -22.73
CA THR A 100 -18.87 -9.86 -23.26
C THR A 100 -19.57 -8.72 -22.53
N LYS A 101 -20.87 -8.83 -22.27
CA LYS A 101 -21.62 -7.82 -21.51
C LYS A 101 -21.14 -7.72 -20.06
N ALA A 102 -20.88 -8.85 -19.41
CA ALA A 102 -20.35 -8.88 -18.05
C ALA A 102 -18.97 -8.21 -18.00
N TYR A 103 -18.06 -8.58 -18.92
CA TYR A 103 -16.71 -8.01 -19.00
C TYR A 103 -16.73 -6.51 -19.31
N GLU A 104 -17.60 -6.05 -20.22
CA GLU A 104 -17.78 -4.62 -20.48
C GLU A 104 -18.21 -3.84 -19.23
N ASN A 105 -19.15 -4.40 -18.46
CA ASN A 105 -19.60 -3.79 -17.22
C ASN A 105 -18.52 -3.78 -16.13
N ILE A 106 -17.67 -4.81 -16.07
CA ILE A 106 -16.50 -4.86 -15.17
C ILE A 106 -15.52 -3.74 -15.55
N LEU A 107 -15.18 -3.61 -16.83
CA LEU A 107 -14.28 -2.55 -17.31
C LEU A 107 -14.83 -1.16 -16.99
N LYS A 108 -16.12 -0.93 -17.23
CA LYS A 108 -16.77 0.35 -16.87
C LYS A 108 -16.72 0.61 -15.36
N ALA A 109 -16.95 -0.41 -14.54
CA ALA A 109 -16.86 -0.26 -13.09
C ALA A 109 -15.43 0.07 -12.63
N ARG A 110 -14.39 -0.48 -13.29
CA ARG A 110 -12.98 -0.12 -13.04
C ARG A 110 -12.69 1.34 -13.41
N GLU A 111 -13.15 1.80 -14.58
CA GLU A 111 -13.05 3.22 -14.98
C GLU A 111 -13.74 4.15 -13.95
N ASP A 112 -14.92 3.75 -13.46
CA ASP A 112 -15.65 4.49 -12.44
C ASP A 112 -14.91 4.51 -11.09
N ILE A 113 -14.20 3.44 -10.74
CA ILE A 113 -13.35 3.35 -9.55
C ILE A 113 -12.18 4.33 -9.69
N ASP A 114 -11.45 4.31 -10.80
CA ASP A 114 -10.32 5.20 -11.05
C ASP A 114 -10.75 6.67 -11.01
N ALA A 115 -11.86 6.99 -11.67
CA ALA A 115 -12.44 8.33 -11.61
C ALA A 115 -12.86 8.74 -10.19
N THR A 116 -13.29 7.80 -9.36
CA THR A 116 -13.66 8.05 -7.96
C THR A 116 -12.42 8.29 -7.10
N TYR A 117 -11.35 7.49 -7.26
CA TYR A 117 -10.07 7.73 -6.59
C TYR A 117 -9.45 9.08 -6.96
N ASN A 118 -9.48 9.45 -8.24
CA ASN A 118 -8.98 10.75 -8.69
C ASN A 118 -9.72 11.92 -8.03
N LYS A 119 -11.04 11.80 -7.87
CA LYS A 119 -11.84 12.79 -7.15
C LYS A 119 -11.50 12.83 -5.67
N MET A 120 -11.34 11.67 -5.02
CA MET A 120 -10.93 11.60 -3.61
C MET A 120 -9.56 12.23 -3.39
N ASN A 121 -8.59 11.93 -4.27
CA ASN A 121 -7.25 12.51 -4.22
C ASN A 121 -7.30 14.03 -4.37
N SER A 122 -8.09 14.56 -5.31
CA SER A 122 -8.27 16.01 -5.46
C SER A 122 -8.86 16.66 -4.19
N ILE A 123 -9.84 16.01 -3.54
CA ILE A 123 -10.40 16.48 -2.27
C ILE A 123 -9.34 16.43 -1.17
N ALA A 124 -8.61 15.32 -1.04
CA ALA A 124 -7.57 15.15 -0.05
C ALA A 124 -6.51 16.25 -0.18
N LYS A 125 -6.01 16.49 -1.39
CA LYS A 125 -5.06 17.58 -1.67
C LYS A 125 -5.60 18.96 -1.29
N LYS A 126 -6.87 19.24 -1.53
CA LYS A 126 -7.47 20.53 -1.12
C LYS A 126 -7.58 20.65 0.40
N VAL A 127 -8.02 19.59 1.08
CA VAL A 127 -8.25 19.57 2.53
C VAL A 127 -6.93 19.66 3.31
N THR A 128 -5.87 19.05 2.78
CA THR A 128 -4.57 18.91 3.46
C THR A 128 -3.52 19.91 2.99
N ASN A 129 -3.90 20.83 2.09
CA ASN A 129 -2.95 21.70 1.38
C ASN A 129 -1.82 20.88 0.73
N ASN A 130 -2.20 19.90 -0.08
CA ASN A 130 -1.33 18.92 -0.73
C ASN A 130 -0.39 18.22 0.27
N TRP A 131 -0.95 17.80 1.42
CA TRP A 131 -0.22 17.13 2.49
C TRP A 131 1.05 17.88 2.94
N ALA A 132 0.99 19.22 3.00
CA ALA A 132 2.14 20.05 3.39
C ALA A 132 2.74 19.69 4.77
N ILE A 133 1.95 19.05 5.63
CA ILE A 133 2.40 18.55 6.94
C ILE A 133 3.42 17.40 6.81
N GLU A 134 3.34 16.57 5.77
CA GLU A 134 4.28 15.47 5.53
C GLU A 134 5.69 16.02 5.32
N GLY A 135 5.82 17.11 4.56
CA GLY A 135 7.10 17.79 4.38
C GLY A 135 7.64 18.47 5.64
N LYS A 136 6.80 18.76 6.65
CA LYS A 136 7.27 19.24 7.96
C LYS A 136 7.77 18.09 8.83
N LEU A 137 7.01 16.99 8.86
CA LEU A 137 7.37 15.76 9.56
C LEU A 137 8.70 15.21 9.05
N ASP A 138 8.83 15.05 7.73
CA ASP A 138 10.05 14.54 7.09
C ASP A 138 11.28 15.40 7.43
N LYS A 139 11.15 16.72 7.31
CA LYS A 139 12.23 17.65 7.70
C LYS A 139 12.62 17.50 9.16
N LEU A 140 11.66 17.35 10.07
CA LEU A 140 11.92 17.28 11.50
C LEU A 140 12.57 15.95 11.90
N VAL A 141 12.10 14.83 11.35
CA VAL A 141 12.68 13.50 11.58
C VAL A 141 14.14 13.47 11.10
N ASN A 142 14.41 14.01 9.91
CA ASN A 142 15.76 13.96 9.31
C ASN A 142 16.72 15.00 9.91
N LYS A 143 16.21 16.07 10.52
CA LYS A 143 17.03 17.18 11.05
C LYS A 143 18.08 16.73 12.07
N HIS A 144 17.75 15.72 12.87
CA HIS A 144 18.59 15.24 13.97
C HIS A 144 19.07 13.79 13.78
N GLN A 145 19.14 13.33 12.52
CA GLN A 145 19.54 11.96 12.20
C GLN A 145 20.89 11.57 12.83
N SER A 146 21.90 12.45 12.80
CA SER A 146 23.21 12.17 13.39
C SER A 146 23.17 11.93 14.91
N LEU A 147 22.23 12.56 15.62
CA LEU A 147 22.04 12.34 17.07
C LEU A 147 21.31 11.01 17.32
N TRP A 148 20.34 10.67 16.48
CA TRP A 148 19.67 9.37 16.52
C TRP A 148 20.65 8.23 16.22
N ASP A 149 21.44 8.34 15.15
CA ASP A 149 22.49 7.36 14.81
C ASP A 149 23.46 7.16 15.98
N LYS A 150 23.91 8.26 16.59
CA LYS A 150 24.80 8.25 17.76
C LYS A 150 24.19 7.52 18.96
N VAL A 151 22.88 7.69 19.21
CA VAL A 151 22.16 6.99 20.28
C VAL A 151 22.05 5.50 19.97
N TYR A 152 21.58 5.16 18.78
CA TYR A 152 21.31 3.77 18.40
C TYR A 152 22.59 2.93 18.31
N GLU A 153 23.68 3.50 17.79
CA GLU A 153 24.98 2.81 17.70
C GLU A 153 25.54 2.42 19.09
N LYS A 154 25.19 3.20 20.12
CA LYS A 154 25.75 3.05 21.48
C LYS A 154 24.73 2.53 22.50
N ALA A 155 23.50 2.30 22.09
CA ALA A 155 22.44 1.80 22.95
C ALA A 155 22.67 0.34 23.31
N THR A 156 22.40 0.00 24.57
CA THR A 156 22.37 -1.38 25.05
C THR A 156 21.04 -2.04 24.71
N ASP A 157 20.98 -3.37 24.67
CA ASP A 157 19.73 -4.13 24.48
C ASP A 157 18.62 -3.72 25.46
N LYS A 158 19.00 -3.30 26.68
CA LYS A 158 18.04 -2.80 27.69
C LYS A 158 17.49 -1.42 27.36
N GLU A 159 18.31 -0.54 26.79
CA GLU A 159 17.86 0.79 26.35
C GLU A 159 17.00 0.67 25.08
N LEU A 160 17.38 -0.22 24.15
CA LEU A 160 16.59 -0.50 22.93
C LEU A 160 15.23 -1.16 23.22
N ALA A 161 15.05 -1.73 24.41
CA ALA A 161 13.77 -2.28 24.86
C ALA A 161 12.81 -1.21 25.44
N ILE A 162 13.22 0.06 25.49
CA ILE A 162 12.36 1.16 25.94
C ILE A 162 11.51 1.65 24.77
N ASP A 163 10.20 1.50 24.88
CA ASP A 163 9.25 1.88 23.82
C ASP A 163 9.00 3.40 23.74
N ASP A 164 9.12 4.12 24.86
CA ASP A 164 8.91 5.57 24.91
C ASP A 164 10.18 6.30 24.47
N ASN A 165 10.10 7.02 23.35
CA ASN A 165 11.25 7.73 22.77
C ASN A 165 11.86 8.76 23.73
N ILE A 166 11.06 9.45 24.54
CA ILE A 166 11.57 10.45 25.50
C ILE A 166 12.30 9.74 26.64
N GLU A 167 11.79 8.61 27.14
CA GLU A 167 12.44 7.77 28.13
C GLU A 167 13.74 7.17 27.58
N PHE A 168 13.72 6.68 26.33
CA PHE A 168 14.89 6.17 25.64
C PHE A 168 15.99 7.23 25.52
N ILE A 169 15.67 8.44 25.05
CA ILE A 169 16.62 9.56 24.97
C ILE A 169 17.22 9.88 26.35
N LYS A 170 16.38 9.93 27.39
CA LYS A 170 16.84 10.23 28.77
C LYS A 170 17.80 9.16 29.30
N SER A 171 17.50 7.89 29.01
CA SER A 171 18.31 6.74 29.44
C SER A 171 19.70 6.72 28.81
N SER A 172 19.85 7.29 27.60
CA SER A 172 21.08 7.25 26.83
C SER A 172 22.28 7.80 27.60
N LYS A 173 23.35 7.01 27.66
CA LYS A 173 24.68 7.47 28.13
C LYS A 173 25.55 8.06 27.01
N ALA A 174 25.09 7.94 25.76
CA ALA A 174 25.84 8.38 24.58
C ALA A 174 25.69 9.89 24.30
N LEU A 175 24.59 10.48 24.77
CA LEU A 175 24.26 11.89 24.55
C LEU A 175 24.70 12.78 25.71
N THR A 176 25.09 14.01 25.39
CA THR A 176 25.17 15.09 26.38
C THR A 176 23.77 15.56 26.80
N ASP A 177 23.68 16.30 27.91
CA ASP A 177 22.40 16.83 28.37
C ASP A 177 21.79 17.79 27.34
N GLU A 178 22.59 18.61 26.65
CA GLU A 178 22.12 19.51 25.59
C GLU A 178 21.60 18.75 24.35
N GLU A 179 22.25 17.64 23.98
CA GLU A 179 21.79 16.78 22.88
C GLU A 179 20.48 16.09 23.23
N LYS A 180 20.32 15.63 24.49
CA LYS A 180 19.06 15.07 24.99
C LYS A 180 17.94 16.09 24.95
N GLU A 181 18.17 17.31 25.44
CA GLU A 181 17.17 18.38 25.38
C GLU A 181 16.74 18.69 23.95
N THR A 182 17.70 18.68 23.02
CA THR A 182 17.44 18.89 21.58
C THR A 182 16.52 17.81 21.01
N LEU A 183 16.83 16.52 21.23
CA LEU A 183 16.00 15.41 20.74
C LEU A 183 14.63 15.37 21.42
N ILE A 184 14.56 15.60 22.74
CA ILE A 184 13.27 15.64 23.47
C ILE A 184 12.37 16.77 22.95
N LYS A 185 12.94 17.92 22.60
CA LYS A 185 12.17 19.02 22.00
C LYS A 185 11.66 18.64 20.61
N ALA A 186 12.50 18.01 19.78
CA ALA A 186 12.09 17.53 18.46
C ALA A 186 10.98 16.48 18.56
N GLU A 187 11.07 15.55 19.52
CA GLU A 187 10.06 14.52 19.74
C GLU A 187 8.69 15.11 20.12
N LYS A 188 8.68 16.12 21.01
CA LYS A 188 7.44 16.85 21.36
C LYS A 188 6.83 17.56 20.16
N GLU A 189 7.65 18.14 19.28
CA GLU A 189 7.18 18.78 18.05
C GLU A 189 6.63 17.74 17.06
N LEU A 190 7.26 16.55 16.95
CA LEU A 190 6.74 15.42 16.18
C LEU A 190 5.38 14.96 16.69
N ASP A 191 5.21 14.82 18.01
CA ASP A 191 3.92 14.47 18.63
C ASP A 191 2.81 15.46 18.28
N GLU A 192 3.11 16.76 18.31
CA GLU A 192 2.15 17.81 17.94
C GLU A 192 1.78 17.75 16.46
N LEU A 193 2.76 17.57 15.58
CA LEU A 193 2.54 17.41 14.14
C LEU A 193 1.75 16.13 13.82
N ASN A 194 2.02 15.01 14.50
CA ASN A 194 1.27 13.76 14.33
C ASN A 194 -0.20 13.94 14.73
N LYS A 195 -0.49 14.65 15.83
CA LYS A 195 -1.87 15.00 16.21
C LYS A 195 -2.57 15.90 15.18
N GLU A 196 -1.83 16.81 14.53
CA GLU A 196 -2.38 17.61 13.43
C GLU A 196 -2.62 16.74 12.19
N TYR A 197 -1.72 15.82 11.88
CA TYR A 197 -1.83 14.86 10.77
C TYR A 197 -3.09 13.99 10.91
N GLU A 198 -3.34 13.43 12.09
CA GLU A 198 -4.55 12.66 12.40
C GLU A 198 -5.83 13.49 12.19
N LYS A 199 -5.84 14.75 12.65
CA LYS A 199 -6.99 15.65 12.43
C LYS A 199 -7.23 15.94 10.96
N LEU A 200 -6.17 16.03 10.14
CA LEU A 200 -6.29 16.20 8.69
C LEU A 200 -6.84 14.93 8.04
N TYR A 201 -6.38 13.76 8.47
CA TYR A 201 -6.90 12.47 8.02
C TYR A 201 -8.41 12.35 8.27
N ASP A 202 -8.86 12.65 9.48
CA ASP A 202 -10.27 12.67 9.87
C ASP A 202 -11.11 13.60 8.97
N LYS A 203 -10.57 14.77 8.62
CA LYS A 203 -11.24 15.71 7.71
C LYS A 203 -11.35 15.13 6.30
N VAL A 204 -10.29 14.47 5.80
CA VAL A 204 -10.31 13.80 4.50
C VAL A 204 -11.32 12.66 4.49
N GLU A 205 -11.37 11.83 5.52
CA GLU A 205 -12.33 10.73 5.64
C GLU A 205 -13.78 11.27 5.61
N LYS A 206 -14.07 12.30 6.41
CA LYS A 206 -15.39 12.95 6.43
C LYS A 206 -15.75 13.54 5.07
N ALA A 207 -14.81 14.23 4.42
CA ALA A 207 -15.02 14.85 3.11
C ALA A 207 -15.23 13.83 1.98
N THR A 208 -14.61 12.65 2.09
CA THR A 208 -14.66 11.60 1.08
C THR A 208 -15.66 10.48 1.37
N LYS A 209 -16.37 10.54 2.50
CA LYS A 209 -17.33 9.51 2.97
C LYS A 209 -18.28 8.98 1.89
N LYS A 210 -18.90 9.88 1.11
CA LYS A 210 -19.82 9.48 0.02
C LYS A 210 -19.10 8.76 -1.13
N LEU A 211 -17.87 9.16 -1.44
CA LEU A 211 -17.04 8.52 -2.47
C LEU A 211 -16.55 7.15 -2.01
N ASN A 212 -16.21 7.00 -0.72
CA ASN A 212 -15.91 5.69 -0.13
C ASN A 212 -17.09 4.72 -0.27
N SER A 213 -18.31 5.14 0.09
CA SER A 213 -19.50 4.29 -0.10
C SER A 213 -19.76 3.95 -1.58
N LYS A 214 -19.42 4.87 -2.50
CA LYS A 214 -19.48 4.61 -3.95
C LYS A 214 -18.46 3.55 -4.36
N LEU A 215 -17.22 3.61 -3.87
CA LEU A 215 -16.19 2.60 -4.12
C LEU A 215 -16.63 1.23 -3.64
N ASP A 216 -17.14 1.12 -2.41
CA ASP A 216 -17.66 -0.15 -1.88
C ASP A 216 -18.74 -0.76 -2.78
N SER A 217 -19.63 0.09 -3.30
CA SER A 217 -20.70 -0.33 -4.21
C SER A 217 -20.14 -0.79 -5.56
N LEU A 218 -19.11 -0.13 -6.08
CA LEU A 218 -18.45 -0.51 -7.33
C LEU A 218 -17.68 -1.83 -7.18
N TYR A 219 -16.98 -2.04 -6.07
CA TYR A 219 -16.29 -3.30 -5.79
C TYR A 219 -17.26 -4.47 -5.68
N LYS A 220 -18.36 -4.32 -4.93
CA LYS A 220 -19.44 -5.33 -4.86
C LYS A 220 -20.06 -5.63 -6.22
N LYS A 221 -20.21 -4.60 -7.06
CA LYS A 221 -20.70 -4.78 -8.43
C LYS A 221 -19.72 -5.59 -9.28
N ILE A 222 -18.41 -5.33 -9.17
CA ILE A 222 -17.38 -6.10 -9.88
C ILE A 222 -17.39 -7.55 -9.39
N GLU A 223 -17.40 -7.78 -8.08
CA GLU A 223 -17.47 -9.12 -7.47
C GLU A 223 -18.65 -9.90 -8.05
N LYS A 224 -19.87 -9.34 -7.97
CA LYS A 224 -21.08 -9.97 -8.54
C LYS A 224 -20.95 -10.27 -10.03
N LEU A 225 -20.42 -9.34 -10.83
CA LEU A 225 -20.26 -9.55 -12.28
C LEU A 225 -19.20 -10.62 -12.59
N THR A 226 -18.15 -10.70 -11.78
CA THR A 226 -17.12 -11.73 -11.90
C THR A 226 -17.70 -13.09 -11.54
N ASP A 227 -18.45 -13.21 -10.44
CA ASP A 227 -19.11 -14.44 -10.02
C ASP A 227 -20.11 -14.94 -11.09
N GLU A 228 -20.91 -14.05 -11.65
CA GLU A 228 -21.85 -14.37 -12.74
C GLU A 228 -21.13 -14.86 -14.01
N ALA A 229 -19.94 -14.34 -14.30
CA ALA A 229 -19.14 -14.70 -15.47
C ALA A 229 -18.20 -15.89 -15.23
N GLN A 230 -17.94 -16.25 -13.97
CA GLN A 230 -16.96 -17.27 -13.59
C GLN A 230 -17.24 -18.64 -14.23
N PRO A 231 -18.49 -19.15 -14.28
CA PRO A 231 -18.75 -20.44 -14.93
C PRO A 231 -18.41 -20.46 -16.43
N LEU A 232 -18.56 -19.32 -17.12
CA LEU A 232 -18.18 -19.18 -18.53
C LEU A 232 -16.66 -19.09 -18.68
N ALA A 233 -16.00 -18.38 -17.76
CA ALA A 233 -14.54 -18.29 -17.71
C ALA A 233 -13.89 -19.66 -17.45
N ASP A 234 -14.49 -20.49 -16.59
CA ASP A 234 -14.03 -21.84 -16.29
C ASP A 234 -14.12 -22.76 -17.51
N LYS A 235 -15.20 -22.67 -18.31
CA LYS A 235 -15.30 -23.38 -19.59
C LYS A 235 -14.15 -23.02 -20.53
N LEU A 236 -13.82 -21.73 -20.62
CA LEU A 236 -12.74 -21.23 -21.49
C LEU A 236 -11.35 -21.67 -20.99
N GLY A 237 -11.19 -21.86 -19.68
CA GLY A 237 -10.03 -22.48 -19.05
C GLY A 237 -8.94 -21.48 -18.60
N LYS A 238 -7.86 -22.00 -18.01
CA LYS A 238 -6.83 -21.22 -17.31
C LYS A 238 -6.26 -20.03 -18.10
N LYS A 239 -5.91 -20.23 -19.38
CA LYS A 239 -5.38 -19.15 -20.25
C LYS A 239 -6.34 -17.96 -20.39
N PHE A 240 -7.65 -18.22 -20.41
CA PHE A 240 -8.64 -17.16 -20.42
C PHE A 240 -8.69 -16.45 -19.07
N LYS A 241 -8.75 -17.22 -17.98
CA LYS A 241 -8.83 -16.69 -16.62
C LYS A 241 -7.66 -15.76 -16.29
N GLU A 242 -6.44 -16.17 -16.62
CA GLU A 242 -5.22 -15.35 -16.42
C GLU A 242 -5.24 -14.07 -17.27
N LYS A 243 -5.63 -14.17 -18.55
CA LYS A 243 -5.60 -13.03 -19.47
C LYS A 243 -6.65 -11.95 -19.15
N PHE A 244 -7.82 -12.36 -18.67
CA PHE A 244 -8.97 -11.46 -18.47
C PHE A 244 -9.32 -11.22 -17.00
N GLY A 245 -8.52 -11.75 -16.06
CA GLY A 245 -8.65 -11.49 -14.63
C GLY A 245 -9.84 -12.20 -13.97
N PHE A 246 -10.10 -13.45 -14.36
CA PHE A 246 -11.06 -14.37 -13.73
C PHE A 246 -10.35 -15.47 -12.92
N THR A 247 -9.12 -15.24 -12.48
CA THR A 247 -8.39 -16.18 -11.63
C THR A 247 -9.05 -16.27 -10.25
N GLU A 248 -9.09 -17.47 -9.68
CA GLU A 248 -9.54 -17.67 -8.29
C GLU A 248 -8.77 -16.72 -7.37
N MET A 249 -9.49 -15.96 -6.54
CA MET A 249 -8.84 -15.20 -5.47
C MET A 249 -8.09 -16.21 -4.60
N ILE A 250 -6.78 -16.06 -4.48
CA ILE A 250 -5.99 -16.82 -3.50
C ILE A 250 -6.66 -16.57 -2.15
N PRO A 251 -7.11 -17.61 -1.43
CA PRO A 251 -7.61 -17.42 -0.07
C PRO A 251 -6.46 -16.85 0.76
N TYR A 252 -6.61 -15.57 1.14
CA TYR A 252 -5.74 -14.89 2.10
C TYR A 252 -6.07 -15.37 3.52
#